data_AF-K2GIF6-F1
#
_entry.id   AF-K2GIF6-F1
#
_cell.length_a   1.000
_cell.length_b   1.000
_cell.length_c   1.000
_cell.angle_alpha   90.00
_cell.angle_beta   90.00
_cell.angle_gamma   90.00
#
_symmetry.space_group_name_H-M   'P 1'
#
loop_
_entity.id
_entity.type
_entity.pdbx_description
1 polymer ?
#
loop_
_entity_poly.entity_id
_entity_poly.type
_entity_poly.pdbx_seq_one_letter_code
_entity_poly.pdbx_strand_id
1 'polypeptide(L)'
;MKLLLAILLFSVFTFAEEEFTIDEDFDLESDDLDEYELDDEDDDEDEYELDDEDEDDDEDDDEDEELEDEELEDDDEEDGDSEFDLEDDDDEERRRRRRRRGSWRRWFRRHHRKPRRHYRRKSHRKHFKKNNRKHRARNNRRHRRRNNKRKINRRRLVKKSNIKRRANRRINRRRPTRRYKTKKAQRKARSLLRRVKRMLRKRISPKQKRQAKKALKQLKKVIRGKVSPKKAFRQIKKIKRVEKKVERKIRKNSYKAPTSSTASKKCSCYKVKALKLKLKKLSKKMCDLKAKISVAKNEIKHQKSKRHHYVKKAEKQIAKLQKKVGSVAKTIATAKVTKQMNKKNAKVVAKKSEKKVVKILKKK
;
A
#
# COMPACT_ATOMS: atom_id res chain seq x y z
N MET A 1 -50.95 28.32 -6.15
CA MET A 1 -49.73 27.51 -5.99
C MET A 1 -48.71 27.75 -7.10
N LYS A 2 -49.00 27.46 -8.38
CA LYS A 2 -48.04 27.67 -9.49
C LYS A 2 -47.62 29.14 -9.68
N LEU A 3 -48.55 30.07 -9.45
CA LEU A 3 -48.30 31.51 -9.59
C LEU A 3 -47.40 32.07 -8.46
N LEU A 4 -47.54 31.55 -7.24
CA LEU A 4 -46.65 31.89 -6.11
C LEU A 4 -45.24 31.34 -6.33
N LEU A 5 -45.11 30.13 -6.91
CA LEU A 5 -43.81 29.53 -7.22
C LEU A 5 -43.09 30.28 -8.34
N ALA A 6 -43.83 30.79 -9.32
CA ALA A 6 -43.27 31.64 -10.38
C ALA A 6 -42.78 32.99 -9.83
N ILE A 7 -43.54 33.64 -8.94
CA ILE A 7 -43.13 34.91 -8.30
C ILE A 7 -41.88 34.69 -7.44
N LEU A 8 -41.81 33.58 -6.70
CA LEU A 8 -40.65 33.28 -5.85
C LEU A 8 -39.39 32.99 -6.68
N LEU A 9 -39.52 32.26 -7.79
CA LEU A 9 -38.40 32.03 -8.72
C LEU A 9 -37.94 33.32 -9.42
N PHE A 10 -38.87 34.22 -9.77
CA PHE A 10 -38.51 35.49 -10.38
C PHE A 10 -37.79 36.41 -9.38
N SER A 11 -38.21 36.44 -8.12
CA SER A 11 -37.56 37.25 -7.08
C SER A 11 -36.13 36.81 -6.74
N VAL A 12 -35.83 35.50 -6.86
CA VAL A 12 -34.48 34.98 -6.66
C VAL A 12 -33.58 35.26 -7.87
N PHE A 13 -34.17 35.32 -9.07
CA PHE A 13 -33.41 35.62 -10.29
C PHE A 13 -33.03 37.11 -10.37
N THR A 14 -33.93 38.02 -9.99
CA THR A 14 -33.63 39.46 -9.97
C THR A 14 -32.57 39.82 -8.92
N PHE A 15 -32.59 39.18 -7.75
CA PHE A 15 -31.56 39.38 -6.73
C PHE A 15 -30.17 38.87 -7.15
N ALA A 16 -30.10 37.89 -8.06
CA ALA A 16 -28.83 37.34 -8.55
C ALA A 16 -28.21 38.19 -9.67
N GLU A 17 -29.02 38.93 -10.44
CA GLU A 17 -28.51 39.85 -11.46
C GLU A 17 -28.07 41.19 -10.87
N GLU A 18 -28.73 41.69 -9.81
CA GLU A 18 -28.37 42.96 -9.16
C GLU A 18 -27.02 42.91 -8.41
N GLU A 19 -26.56 41.72 -8.00
CA GLU A 19 -25.26 41.55 -7.32
C GLU A 19 -24.07 41.41 -8.30
N PHE A 20 -24.32 41.39 -9.62
CA PHE A 20 -23.29 41.25 -10.65
C PHE A 20 -23.05 42.51 -11.49
N THR A 21 -23.78 43.60 -11.23
CA THR A 21 -23.66 44.88 -11.98
C THR A 21 -23.20 46.04 -11.08
N ILE A 22 -22.17 45.81 -10.26
CA ILE A 22 -21.45 46.90 -9.59
C ILE A 22 -20.03 46.95 -10.18
N ASP A 23 -19.88 47.92 -11.08
CA ASP A 23 -18.65 48.62 -11.46
C ASP A 23 -17.52 47.81 -12.11
N GLU A 24 -17.61 47.59 -13.43
CA GLU A 24 -16.42 47.53 -14.29
C GLU A 24 -16.75 48.06 -15.70
N ASP A 25 -17.09 49.35 -15.77
CA ASP A 25 -16.82 50.17 -16.95
C ASP A 25 -15.29 50.26 -17.12
N PHE A 26 -14.69 49.25 -17.74
CA PHE A 26 -13.31 49.29 -18.21
C PHE A 26 -13.31 49.40 -19.73
N ASP A 27 -13.36 50.66 -20.15
CA ASP A 27 -13.16 51.14 -21.51
C ASP A 27 -11.73 50.76 -21.99
N LEU A 28 -11.64 49.73 -22.82
CA LEU A 28 -10.41 49.33 -23.53
C LEU A 28 -10.65 49.42 -25.04
N GLU A 29 -10.82 50.66 -25.47
CA GLU A 29 -10.58 51.14 -26.82
C GLU A 29 -9.04 51.25 -27.06
N SER A 30 -8.59 50.86 -28.26
CA SER A 30 -7.20 50.90 -28.77
C SER A 30 -6.21 49.87 -28.16
N ASP A 31 -5.36 49.17 -28.90
CA ASP A 31 -4.68 49.59 -30.12
C ASP A 31 -4.18 48.37 -30.89
N ASP A 32 -4.30 48.44 -32.21
CA ASP A 32 -3.62 47.61 -33.18
C ASP A 32 -2.12 47.51 -32.85
N LEU A 33 -1.56 46.30 -32.79
CA LEU A 33 -0.12 46.13 -32.90
C LEU A 33 0.23 44.77 -33.49
N ASP A 34 0.28 44.79 -34.82
CA ASP A 34 1.26 44.19 -35.72
C ASP A 34 1.78 42.77 -35.38
N GLU A 35 1.25 41.86 -36.18
CA GLU A 35 1.89 40.72 -36.82
C GLU A 35 3.37 40.98 -37.17
N TYR A 36 4.27 40.72 -36.23
CA TYR A 36 5.70 40.56 -36.51
C TYR A 36 5.98 39.10 -36.89
N GLU A 37 5.93 38.86 -38.18
CA GLU A 37 6.59 37.76 -38.88
C GLU A 37 8.11 37.99 -38.78
N LEU A 38 8.78 37.30 -37.87
CA LEU A 38 10.24 37.30 -37.75
C LEU A 38 10.81 36.06 -38.41
N ASP A 39 11.13 36.28 -39.69
CA ASP A 39 12.27 35.80 -40.48
C ASP A 39 13.24 34.86 -39.75
N ASP A 40 13.32 33.64 -40.27
CA ASP A 40 14.47 32.75 -40.16
C ASP A 40 15.63 33.37 -40.94
N GLU A 41 16.82 33.46 -40.35
CA GLU A 41 18.11 32.97 -40.91
C GLU A 41 19.30 33.65 -40.24
N ASP A 42 20.33 32.82 -40.07
CA ASP A 42 21.72 33.16 -39.76
C ASP A 42 21.99 33.66 -38.33
N ASP A 43 23.07 33.31 -37.65
CA ASP A 43 24.24 32.46 -37.83
C ASP A 43 25.03 32.87 -36.58
N ASP A 44 25.47 31.91 -35.77
CA ASP A 44 26.75 32.02 -35.03
C ASP A 44 26.82 30.92 -33.98
N GLU A 45 27.67 29.95 -34.31
CA GLU A 45 28.31 28.99 -33.42
C GLU A 45 28.99 29.70 -32.24
N ASP A 46 28.34 29.76 -31.08
CA ASP A 46 29.04 29.95 -29.82
C ASP A 46 28.91 28.70 -28.95
N GLU A 47 30.03 27.97 -28.94
CA GLU A 47 30.38 26.83 -28.11
C GLU A 47 30.30 27.19 -26.61
N TYR A 48 29.10 27.10 -26.03
CA TYR A 48 28.93 27.15 -24.57
C TYR A 48 29.20 25.77 -23.95
N GLU A 49 30.43 25.64 -23.46
CA GLU A 49 30.86 24.62 -22.49
C GLU A 49 29.85 24.53 -21.33
N LEU A 50 29.05 23.45 -21.33
CA LEU A 50 28.16 23.07 -20.24
C LEU A 50 29.00 22.69 -19.01
N ASP A 51 29.28 23.67 -18.13
CA ASP A 51 29.65 23.38 -16.75
C ASP A 51 28.37 23.09 -15.98
N ASP A 52 28.13 21.80 -15.75
CA ASP A 52 27.07 21.24 -14.90
C ASP A 52 27.12 21.87 -13.49
N GLU A 53 26.45 23.00 -13.31
CA GLU A 53 26.06 23.49 -11.99
C GLU A 53 24.96 22.56 -11.46
N ASP A 54 25.41 21.53 -10.72
CA ASP A 54 24.62 20.75 -9.76
C ASP A 54 23.80 21.70 -8.86
N GLU A 55 22.59 22.04 -9.29
CA GLU A 55 21.50 22.53 -8.44
C GLU A 55 21.03 21.38 -7.53
N ASP A 56 21.85 21.08 -6.51
CA ASP A 56 21.39 20.38 -5.30
C ASP A 56 20.48 21.36 -4.52
N ASP A 57 19.25 21.49 -5.01
CA ASP A 57 18.11 22.06 -4.28
C ASP A 57 17.67 21.06 -3.19
N ASP A 58 18.50 20.92 -2.16
CA ASP A 58 18.11 20.30 -0.89
C ASP A 58 17.22 21.32 -0.13
N GLU A 59 15.97 21.49 -0.58
CA GLU A 59 14.87 21.92 0.28
C GLU A 59 14.70 20.83 1.37
N ASP A 60 15.49 20.96 2.45
CA ASP A 60 15.28 20.29 3.75
C ASP A 60 13.90 20.77 4.28
N ASP A 61 12.84 20.13 3.79
CA ASP A 61 11.54 20.08 4.45
C ASP A 61 11.72 19.19 5.69
N ASP A 62 12.12 19.85 6.79
CA ASP A 62 12.06 19.29 8.13
C ASP A 62 10.57 19.14 8.51
N GLU A 63 9.87 18.18 7.90
CA GLU A 63 8.65 17.61 8.48
C GLU A 63 9.07 16.86 9.75
N ASP A 64 8.79 17.50 10.88
CA ASP A 64 8.81 16.91 12.21
C ASP A 64 7.92 15.64 12.20
N GLU A 65 8.55 14.48 11.97
CA GLU A 65 8.03 13.18 12.41
C GLU A 65 7.95 13.22 13.95
N GLU A 66 6.83 13.75 14.46
CA GLU A 66 6.32 13.39 15.77
C GLU A 66 6.23 11.87 15.82
N LEU A 67 7.17 11.28 16.54
CA LEU A 67 7.12 9.90 16.97
C LEU A 67 5.92 9.77 17.92
N GLU A 68 4.75 9.53 17.34
CA GLU A 68 3.64 8.89 18.05
C GLU A 68 4.18 7.57 18.61
N ASP A 69 4.21 7.53 19.94
CA ASP A 69 4.42 6.33 20.74
C ASP A 69 3.31 5.34 20.36
N GLU A 70 3.64 4.36 19.52
CA GLU A 70 2.86 3.14 19.33
C GLU A 70 2.75 2.43 20.68
N GLU A 71 1.68 2.72 21.42
CA GLU A 71 1.06 1.77 22.33
C GLU A 71 0.64 0.55 21.52
N LEU A 72 1.49 -0.48 21.59
CA LEU A 72 1.15 -1.85 21.24
C LEU A 72 0.07 -2.35 22.20
N GLU A 73 -1.20 -2.07 21.90
CA GLU A 73 -2.31 -2.88 22.39
C GLU A 73 -2.52 -4.09 21.47
N ASP A 74 -2.68 -5.23 22.14
CA ASP A 74 -2.78 -6.58 21.61
C ASP A 74 -3.87 -6.71 20.55
N ASP A 75 -3.44 -7.12 19.37
CA ASP A 75 -4.24 -7.70 18.29
C ASP A 75 -4.64 -9.13 18.68
N ASP A 76 -5.77 -9.26 19.38
CA ASP A 76 -6.48 -10.52 19.54
C ASP A 76 -7.85 -10.40 18.84
N GLU A 77 -8.08 -11.37 17.95
CA GLU A 77 -9.37 -11.77 17.36
C GLU A 77 -9.85 -11.03 16.11
N GLU A 78 -9.32 -11.42 14.94
CA GLU A 78 -10.18 -11.53 13.76
C GLU A 78 -10.02 -12.90 13.07
N ASP A 79 -11.12 -13.65 13.16
CA ASP A 79 -11.35 -14.99 12.66
C ASP A 79 -11.34 -14.95 11.12
N GLY A 80 -10.17 -15.22 10.55
CA GLY A 80 -9.96 -15.33 9.11
C GLY A 80 -10.60 -16.58 8.54
N ASP A 81 -11.88 -16.50 8.22
CA ASP A 81 -12.59 -17.41 7.32
C ASP A 81 -12.07 -17.19 5.89
N SER A 82 -10.87 -17.70 5.61
CA SER A 82 -10.37 -17.85 4.24
C SER A 82 -10.64 -19.26 3.77
N GLU A 83 -11.83 -19.43 3.23
CA GLU A 83 -12.25 -20.48 2.32
C GLU A 83 -11.32 -20.45 1.08
N PHE A 84 -10.17 -21.13 1.16
CA PHE A 84 -9.29 -21.36 0.02
C PHE A 84 -9.09 -22.85 -0.21
N ASP A 85 -10.03 -23.35 -1.02
CA ASP A 85 -9.87 -24.32 -2.09
C ASP A 85 -8.44 -24.83 -2.34
N LEU A 86 -8.20 -26.07 -1.92
CA LEU A 86 -7.23 -26.96 -2.54
C LEU A 86 -7.92 -28.30 -2.77
N GLU A 87 -8.56 -28.41 -3.93
CA GLU A 87 -8.70 -29.63 -4.70
C GLU A 87 -7.36 -30.40 -4.68
N ASP A 88 -7.29 -31.45 -3.85
CA ASP A 88 -6.22 -32.45 -3.91
C ASP A 88 -6.85 -33.82 -4.15
N ASP A 89 -6.58 -34.28 -5.35
CA ASP A 89 -7.35 -35.18 -6.20
C ASP A 89 -6.87 -36.63 -6.05
N ASP A 90 -6.90 -37.23 -4.84
CA ASP A 90 -6.16 -38.50 -4.65
C ASP A 90 -6.63 -39.50 -3.56
N ASP A 91 -7.94 -39.69 -3.35
CA ASP A 91 -8.43 -40.73 -2.40
C ASP A 91 -9.52 -41.69 -2.93
N GLU A 92 -9.80 -41.68 -4.24
CA GLU A 92 -10.70 -42.65 -4.90
C GLU A 92 -10.12 -44.09 -4.87
N GLU A 93 -8.78 -44.24 -4.77
CA GLU A 93 -8.14 -45.58 -4.73
C GLU A 93 -8.26 -46.25 -3.34
N ARG A 94 -8.40 -45.48 -2.26
CA ARG A 94 -8.43 -46.06 -0.90
C ARG A 94 -9.79 -46.62 -0.52
N ARG A 95 -10.89 -46.13 -1.11
CA ARG A 95 -12.24 -46.69 -0.90
C ARG A 95 -12.47 -48.02 -1.64
N ARG A 96 -11.81 -48.26 -2.78
CA ARG A 96 -11.96 -49.54 -3.52
C ARG A 96 -11.41 -50.76 -2.77
N ARG A 97 -10.39 -50.61 -1.91
CA ARG A 97 -9.79 -51.76 -1.19
C ARG A 97 -10.57 -52.27 0.04
N ARG A 98 -11.58 -51.56 0.55
CA ARG A 98 -12.34 -52.01 1.74
C ARG A 98 -13.58 -52.89 1.45
N ARG A 99 -14.08 -52.95 0.21
CA ARG A 99 -15.28 -53.76 -0.12
C ARG A 99 -15.03 -55.26 -0.35
N ARG A 100 -13.79 -55.75 -0.37
CA ARG A 100 -13.49 -57.18 -0.66
C ARG A 100 -13.39 -58.14 0.53
N ARG A 101 -13.69 -57.72 1.77
CA ARG A 101 -13.58 -58.62 2.96
C ARG A 101 -14.91 -59.14 3.53
N GLY A 102 -16.03 -58.97 2.82
CA GLY A 102 -17.34 -59.49 3.25
C GLY A 102 -17.68 -60.93 2.83
N SER A 103 -17.02 -61.49 1.80
CA SER A 103 -17.47 -62.76 1.19
C SER A 103 -16.94 -64.03 1.88
N TRP A 104 -15.83 -63.94 2.63
CA TRP A 104 -15.17 -65.14 3.18
C TRP A 104 -15.87 -65.79 4.38
N ARG A 105 -16.93 -65.20 4.93
CA ARG A 105 -17.68 -65.79 6.05
C ARG A 105 -18.71 -66.85 5.64
N ARG A 106 -19.02 -67.01 4.34
CA ARG A 106 -19.96 -68.04 3.88
C ARG A 106 -19.35 -69.42 3.61
N TRP A 107 -18.02 -69.54 3.46
CA TRP A 107 -17.42 -70.81 3.01
C TRP A 107 -17.00 -71.79 4.12
N PHE A 108 -16.86 -71.35 5.37
CA PHE A 108 -16.40 -72.23 6.46
C PHE A 108 -17.50 -72.94 7.26
N ARG A 109 -18.73 -73.01 6.71
CA ARG A 109 -19.83 -73.80 7.30
C ARG A 109 -19.91 -75.24 6.82
N ARG A 110 -19.02 -75.70 5.95
CA ARG A 110 -18.97 -77.11 5.52
C ARG A 110 -17.65 -77.73 5.95
N HIS A 111 -17.74 -78.96 6.45
CA HIS A 111 -16.65 -79.86 6.91
C HIS A 111 -16.30 -79.80 8.41
N HIS A 112 -17.26 -80.26 9.21
CA HIS A 112 -16.97 -81.11 10.36
C HIS A 112 -16.13 -82.34 9.93
N ARG A 113 -15.05 -82.66 10.68
CA ARG A 113 -14.72 -83.97 11.30
C ARG A 113 -13.20 -84.16 11.50
N LYS A 114 -12.80 -84.26 12.79
CA LYS A 114 -11.64 -84.90 13.49
C LYS A 114 -10.42 -85.43 12.67
N PRO A 115 -9.16 -85.41 13.20
CA PRO A 115 -8.79 -86.13 14.42
C PRO A 115 -7.83 -85.45 15.44
N ARG A 116 -7.94 -85.95 16.66
CA ARG A 116 -7.42 -85.49 17.96
C ARG A 116 -5.90 -85.68 18.21
N ARG A 117 -5.01 -85.65 17.20
CA ARG A 117 -3.54 -85.89 17.43
C ARG A 117 -2.64 -84.65 17.54
N HIS A 118 -3.18 -83.44 17.45
CA HIS A 118 -2.36 -82.22 17.26
C HIS A 118 -2.07 -81.37 18.53
N TYR A 119 -2.38 -81.88 19.73
CA TYR A 119 -2.27 -81.08 20.96
C TYR A 119 -0.82 -80.84 21.42
N ARG A 120 0.12 -81.77 21.17
CA ARG A 120 1.55 -81.59 21.53
C ARG A 120 2.27 -80.54 20.68
N ARG A 121 2.05 -80.47 19.36
CA ARG A 121 2.67 -79.42 18.50
C ARG A 121 2.12 -78.00 18.77
N LYS A 122 0.90 -77.88 19.32
CA LYS A 122 0.24 -76.58 19.56
C LYS A 122 0.86 -75.85 20.76
N SER A 123 1.33 -76.56 21.79
CA SER A 123 2.02 -75.96 22.94
C SER A 123 3.41 -75.43 22.54
N HIS A 124 4.24 -76.22 21.85
CA HIS A 124 5.55 -75.77 21.36
C HIS A 124 5.42 -74.55 20.42
N ARG A 125 4.42 -74.54 19.52
CA ARG A 125 4.16 -73.38 18.65
C ARG A 125 3.74 -72.13 19.43
N LYS A 126 3.06 -72.26 20.58
CA LYS A 126 2.74 -71.13 21.47
C LYS A 126 4.00 -70.59 22.14
N HIS A 127 4.91 -71.44 22.62
CA HIS A 127 6.18 -71.01 23.23
C HIS A 127 7.09 -70.31 22.21
N PHE A 128 7.26 -70.87 21.00
CA PHE A 128 8.01 -70.21 19.92
C PHE A 128 7.39 -68.87 19.52
N LYS A 129 6.05 -68.77 19.39
CA LYS A 129 5.37 -67.50 19.14
C LYS A 129 5.58 -66.49 20.28
N LYS A 130 5.58 -66.91 21.55
CA LYS A 130 5.84 -66.03 22.71
C LYS A 130 7.29 -65.51 22.69
N ASN A 131 8.26 -66.37 22.41
CA ASN A 131 9.67 -65.97 22.31
C ASN A 131 9.92 -65.06 21.10
N ASN A 132 9.30 -65.34 19.95
CA ASN A 132 9.44 -64.50 18.76
C ASN A 132 8.77 -63.12 18.97
N ARG A 133 7.64 -63.05 19.70
CA ARG A 133 7.05 -61.76 20.15
C ARG A 133 8.01 -60.98 21.06
N LYS A 134 8.66 -61.64 22.03
CA LYS A 134 9.68 -61.02 22.89
C LYS A 134 10.87 -60.50 22.07
N HIS A 135 11.36 -61.28 21.10
CA HIS A 135 12.47 -60.88 20.23
C HIS A 135 12.11 -59.66 19.37
N ARG A 136 10.93 -59.67 18.71
CA ARG A 136 10.42 -58.53 17.94
C ARG A 136 10.26 -57.28 18.83
N ALA A 137 9.73 -57.42 20.04
CA ALA A 137 9.61 -56.31 20.98
C ALA A 137 10.98 -55.73 21.37
N ARG A 138 11.99 -56.59 21.62
CA ARG A 138 13.37 -56.15 21.91
C ARG A 138 13.99 -55.43 20.71
N ASN A 139 13.80 -55.94 19.49
CA ASN A 139 14.34 -55.30 18.29
C ASN A 139 13.66 -53.94 18.02
N ASN A 140 12.34 -53.87 18.17
CA ASN A 140 11.60 -52.61 18.07
C ASN A 140 12.06 -51.58 19.11
N ARG A 141 12.35 -52.01 20.35
CA ARG A 141 12.94 -51.14 21.38
C ARG A 141 14.32 -50.62 20.97
N ARG A 142 15.20 -51.48 20.43
CA ARG A 142 16.52 -51.06 19.91
C ARG A 142 16.38 -50.06 18.76
N HIS A 143 15.48 -50.31 17.82
CA HIS A 143 15.24 -49.42 16.69
C HIS A 143 14.70 -48.06 17.16
N ARG A 144 13.72 -48.04 18.09
CA ARG A 144 13.23 -46.79 18.71
C ARG A 144 14.35 -46.01 19.41
N ARG A 145 15.23 -46.69 20.17
CA ARG A 145 16.39 -46.03 20.81
C ARG A 145 17.33 -45.39 19.79
N ARG A 146 17.64 -46.09 18.69
CA ARG A 146 18.47 -45.56 17.59
C ARG A 146 17.81 -44.34 16.93
N ASN A 147 16.51 -44.39 16.66
CA ASN A 147 15.77 -43.28 16.06
C ASN A 147 15.69 -42.07 17.00
N ASN A 148 15.49 -42.30 18.30
CA ASN A 148 15.53 -41.22 19.30
C ASN A 148 16.91 -40.57 19.38
N LYS A 149 18.00 -41.36 19.37
CA LYS A 149 19.37 -40.82 19.34
C LYS A 149 19.62 -39.98 18.07
N ARG A 150 19.18 -40.46 16.90
CA ARG A 150 19.24 -39.69 15.64
C ARG A 150 18.43 -38.39 15.72
N LYS A 151 17.23 -38.41 16.29
CA LYS A 151 16.37 -37.23 16.48
C LYS A 151 17.03 -36.19 17.40
N ILE A 152 17.64 -36.63 18.51
CA ILE A 152 18.38 -35.75 19.44
C ILE A 152 19.60 -35.13 18.74
N ASN A 153 20.38 -35.92 18.01
CA ASN A 153 21.54 -35.41 17.27
C ASN A 153 21.13 -34.40 16.18
N ARG A 154 20.05 -34.67 15.43
CA ARG A 154 19.49 -33.72 14.45
C ARG A 154 19.09 -32.41 15.13
N ARG A 155 18.39 -32.47 16.28
CA ARG A 155 18.04 -31.27 17.08
C ARG A 155 19.28 -30.50 17.54
N ARG A 156 20.35 -31.17 17.99
CA ARG A 156 21.61 -30.52 18.40
C ARG A 156 22.29 -29.81 17.23
N LEU A 157 22.36 -30.45 16.06
CA LEU A 157 22.94 -29.85 14.86
C LEU A 157 22.14 -28.63 14.39
N VAL A 158 20.81 -28.72 14.37
CA VAL A 158 19.92 -27.60 14.05
C VAL A 158 20.07 -26.46 15.06
N LYS A 159 20.19 -26.74 16.36
CA LYS A 159 20.48 -25.72 17.37
C LYS A 159 21.82 -25.03 17.10
N LYS A 160 22.89 -25.78 16.81
CA LYS A 160 24.21 -25.22 16.48
C LYS A 160 24.17 -24.37 15.21
N SER A 161 23.50 -24.81 14.16
CA SER A 161 23.35 -24.03 12.92
C SER A 161 22.51 -22.77 13.13
N ASN A 162 21.43 -22.85 13.92
CA ASN A 162 20.62 -21.68 14.28
C ASN A 162 21.40 -20.66 15.11
N ILE A 163 22.26 -21.09 16.03
CA ILE A 163 23.14 -20.18 16.79
C ILE A 163 24.10 -19.45 15.83
N LYS A 164 24.76 -20.18 14.90
CA LYS A 164 25.62 -19.57 13.88
C LYS A 164 24.85 -18.59 12.99
N ARG A 165 23.65 -18.98 12.52
CA ARG A 165 22.77 -18.13 11.69
C ARG A 165 22.34 -16.87 12.45
N ARG A 166 22.01 -16.98 13.75
CA ARG A 166 21.64 -15.84 14.60
C ARG A 166 22.82 -14.90 14.83
N ALA A 167 24.03 -15.43 15.05
CA ALA A 167 25.26 -14.64 15.16
C ALA A 167 25.55 -13.88 13.85
N ASN A 168 25.48 -14.56 12.70
CA ASN A 168 25.68 -13.92 11.40
C ASN A 168 24.60 -12.88 11.08
N ARG A 169 23.34 -13.14 11.42
CA ARG A 169 22.26 -12.13 11.31
C ARG A 169 22.57 -10.89 12.15
N ARG A 170 23.09 -11.04 13.39
CA ARG A 170 23.50 -9.89 14.23
C ARG A 170 24.66 -9.10 13.61
N ILE A 171 25.64 -9.78 13.02
CA ILE A 171 26.76 -9.12 12.33
C ILE A 171 26.27 -8.38 11.08
N ASN A 172 25.45 -9.04 10.26
CA ASN A 172 24.94 -8.49 9.01
C ASN A 172 23.96 -7.34 9.24
N ARG A 173 23.12 -7.36 10.29
CA ARG A 173 22.29 -6.19 10.67
C ARG A 173 23.11 -4.96 11.07
N ARG A 174 24.31 -5.15 11.64
CA ARG A 174 25.19 -4.04 12.08
C ARG A 174 26.03 -3.43 10.95
N ARG A 175 26.23 -4.12 9.82
CA ARG A 175 27.07 -3.65 8.70
C ARG A 175 26.45 -2.48 7.92
N PRO A 176 25.18 -2.53 7.48
CA PRO A 176 24.52 -1.43 6.76
C PRO A 176 24.47 -0.16 7.61
N THR A 177 24.08 -0.29 8.88
CA THR A 177 23.98 0.86 9.80
C THR A 177 25.34 1.51 10.06
N ARG A 178 26.43 0.74 10.13
CA ARG A 178 27.79 1.28 10.23
C ARG A 178 28.22 2.00 8.96
N ARG A 179 27.95 1.43 7.77
CA ARG A 179 28.27 2.05 6.47
C ARG A 179 27.51 3.37 6.27
N TYR A 180 26.22 3.38 6.60
CA TYR A 180 25.41 4.58 6.58
C TYR A 180 25.97 5.65 7.53
N LYS A 181 26.26 5.28 8.80
CA LYS A 181 26.85 6.21 9.78
C LYS A 181 28.23 6.74 9.36
N THR A 182 29.07 5.93 8.69
CA THR A 182 30.34 6.42 8.10
C THR A 182 30.09 7.44 6.99
N LYS A 183 29.20 7.16 6.03
CA LYS A 183 28.89 8.08 4.93
C LYS A 183 28.31 9.40 5.44
N LYS A 184 27.36 9.35 6.39
CA LYS A 184 26.78 10.53 7.05
C LYS A 184 27.85 11.37 7.76
N ALA A 185 28.80 10.74 8.46
CA ALA A 185 29.92 11.45 9.08
C ALA A 185 30.87 12.08 8.04
N GLN A 186 31.15 11.39 6.93
CA GLN A 186 31.98 11.92 5.83
C GLN A 186 31.34 13.13 5.16
N ARG A 187 30.04 13.09 4.82
CA ARG A 187 29.29 14.23 4.26
C ARG A 187 29.37 15.45 5.17
N LYS A 188 29.04 15.28 6.47
CA LYS A 188 29.16 16.36 7.46
C LYS A 188 30.58 16.90 7.60
N ALA A 189 31.59 16.03 7.53
CA ALA A 189 32.99 16.45 7.58
C ALA A 189 33.43 17.24 6.33
N ARG A 190 32.95 16.89 5.13
CA ARG A 190 33.21 17.62 3.87
C ARG A 190 32.64 19.04 3.91
N SER A 191 31.37 19.18 4.30
CA SER A 191 30.74 20.49 4.47
C SER A 191 31.52 21.36 5.47
N LEU A 192 31.86 20.80 6.65
CA LEU A 192 32.63 21.53 7.66
C LEU A 192 34.06 21.87 7.19
N LEU A 193 34.69 21.02 6.36
CA LEU A 193 36.01 21.26 5.78
C LEU A 193 35.99 22.52 4.89
N ARG A 194 34.96 22.68 4.04
CA ARG A 194 34.77 23.88 3.19
C ARG A 194 34.70 25.14 4.05
N ARG A 195 33.90 25.13 5.13
CA ARG A 195 33.78 26.25 6.08
C ARG A 195 35.11 26.59 6.77
N VAL A 196 35.84 25.59 7.26
CA VAL A 196 37.14 25.82 7.93
C VAL A 196 38.20 26.35 6.94
N LYS A 197 38.19 25.91 5.67
CA LYS A 197 39.04 26.50 4.62
C LYS A 197 38.72 27.98 4.40
N ARG A 198 37.43 28.34 4.29
CA ARG A 198 37.01 29.75 4.17
C ARG A 198 37.47 30.59 5.38
N MET A 199 37.39 30.07 6.60
CA MET A 199 37.90 30.77 7.79
C MET A 199 39.40 31.05 7.74
N LEU A 200 40.21 30.14 7.17
CA LEU A 200 41.65 30.33 7.06
C LEU A 200 42.05 31.47 6.10
N ARG A 201 41.18 31.80 5.14
CA ARG A 201 41.36 32.94 4.23
C ARG A 201 41.07 34.29 4.91
N LYS A 202 40.35 34.30 6.02
CA LYS A 202 40.00 35.53 6.75
C LYS A 202 41.17 36.03 7.62
N ARG A 203 41.18 37.33 7.91
CA ARG A 203 42.09 37.95 8.89
C ARG A 203 41.68 37.53 10.32
N ILE A 204 42.24 36.41 10.78
CA ILE A 204 42.04 35.85 12.12
C ILE A 204 43.34 35.76 12.90
N SER A 205 43.24 35.71 14.24
CA SER A 205 44.42 35.64 15.13
C SER A 205 45.28 34.39 14.87
N PRO A 206 46.59 34.44 15.11
CA PRO A 206 47.49 33.29 14.92
C PRO A 206 47.05 32.04 15.70
N LYS A 207 46.53 32.21 16.93
CA LYS A 207 46.00 31.10 17.75
C LYS A 207 44.80 30.42 17.08
N GLN A 208 43.89 31.19 16.50
CA GLN A 208 42.74 30.65 15.74
C GLN A 208 43.19 29.97 14.45
N LYS A 209 44.17 30.52 13.72
CA LYS A 209 44.77 29.85 12.55
C LYS A 209 45.34 28.47 12.91
N ARG A 210 46.09 28.36 14.02
CA ARG A 210 46.63 27.08 14.52
C ARG A 210 45.50 26.08 14.83
N GLN A 211 44.43 26.52 15.49
CA GLN A 211 43.26 25.66 15.79
C GLN A 211 42.53 25.20 14.51
N ALA A 212 42.32 26.09 13.54
CA ALA A 212 41.70 25.75 12.25
C ALA A 212 42.56 24.76 11.44
N LYS A 213 43.90 24.90 11.42
CA LYS A 213 44.81 23.92 10.80
C LYS A 213 44.72 22.54 11.47
N LYS A 214 44.63 22.47 12.81
CA LYS A 214 44.41 21.22 13.55
C LYS A 214 43.06 20.58 13.19
N ALA A 215 42.01 21.38 13.12
CA ALA A 215 40.67 20.93 12.70
C ALA A 215 40.66 20.36 11.27
N LEU A 216 41.33 21.01 10.32
CA LEU A 216 41.46 20.49 8.94
C LEU A 216 42.11 19.10 8.90
N LYS A 217 43.21 18.89 9.67
CA LYS A 217 43.86 17.57 9.74
C LYS A 217 42.91 16.50 10.28
N GLN A 218 42.11 16.83 11.31
CA GLN A 218 41.13 15.90 11.88
C GLN A 218 39.99 15.58 10.90
N LEU A 219 39.44 16.59 10.21
CA LEU A 219 38.39 16.38 9.21
C LEU A 219 38.87 15.53 8.04
N LYS A 220 40.10 15.74 7.55
CA LYS A 220 40.70 14.89 6.51
C LYS A 220 40.82 13.42 6.96
N LYS A 221 41.14 13.15 8.23
CA LYS A 221 41.16 11.78 8.78
C LYS A 221 39.76 11.15 8.80
N VAL A 222 38.73 11.92 9.16
CA VAL A 222 37.33 11.47 9.14
C VAL A 222 36.86 11.17 7.71
N ILE A 223 37.15 12.06 6.76
CA ILE A 223 36.77 11.89 5.34
C ILE A 223 37.40 10.63 4.76
N ARG A 224 38.69 10.39 5.03
CA ARG A 224 39.42 9.16 4.63
C ARG A 224 38.93 7.89 5.34
N GLY A 225 37.94 7.96 6.24
CA GLY A 225 37.42 6.80 6.96
C GLY A 225 38.36 6.23 8.03
N LYS A 226 39.46 6.92 8.37
CA LYS A 226 40.46 6.46 9.35
C LYS A 226 39.98 6.58 10.81
N VAL A 227 38.73 6.97 11.04
CA VAL A 227 38.16 7.21 12.37
C VAL A 227 36.81 6.50 12.47
N SER A 228 36.57 5.79 13.57
CA SER A 228 35.26 5.15 13.83
C SER A 228 34.12 6.19 13.80
N PRO A 229 32.91 5.85 13.32
CA PRO A 229 31.79 6.79 13.21
C PRO A 229 31.49 7.56 14.51
N LYS A 230 31.46 6.85 15.65
CA LYS A 230 31.18 7.46 16.96
C LYS A 230 32.23 8.53 17.33
N LYS A 231 33.51 8.24 17.11
CA LYS A 231 34.61 9.21 17.31
C LYS A 231 34.55 10.35 16.29
N ALA A 232 34.22 10.05 15.02
CA ALA A 232 34.08 11.05 13.96
C ALA A 232 33.00 12.09 14.29
N PHE A 233 31.79 11.67 14.69
CA PHE A 233 30.72 12.60 15.10
C PHE A 233 31.11 13.45 16.31
N ARG A 234 31.79 12.88 17.31
CA ARG A 234 32.31 13.64 18.46
C ARG A 234 33.33 14.71 18.01
N GLN A 235 34.23 14.37 17.09
CA GLN A 235 35.20 15.32 16.53
C GLN A 235 34.50 16.43 15.75
N ILE A 236 33.57 16.09 14.85
CA ILE A 236 32.78 17.06 14.07
C ILE A 236 32.04 18.02 15.01
N LYS A 237 31.37 17.51 16.06
CA LYS A 237 30.65 18.33 17.05
C LYS A 237 31.59 19.30 17.77
N LYS A 238 32.78 18.85 18.18
CA LYS A 238 33.80 19.71 18.82
C LYS A 238 34.27 20.81 17.86
N ILE A 239 34.59 20.46 16.61
CA ILE A 239 35.07 21.43 15.62
C ILE A 239 33.97 22.45 15.27
N LYS A 240 32.72 22.01 15.07
CA LYS A 240 31.57 22.91 14.80
C LYS A 240 31.38 23.96 15.90
N ARG A 241 31.55 23.58 17.17
CA ARG A 241 31.47 24.51 18.31
C ARG A 241 32.61 25.55 18.28
N VAL A 242 33.84 25.11 17.99
CA VAL A 242 34.99 26.02 17.90
C VAL A 242 34.83 26.98 16.71
N GLU A 243 34.42 26.46 15.57
CA GLU A 243 34.17 27.21 14.34
C GLU A 243 33.12 28.31 14.56
N LYS A 244 31.95 27.98 15.13
CA LYS A 244 30.91 28.96 15.48
C LYS A 244 31.41 30.04 16.45
N LYS A 245 32.27 29.68 17.42
CA LYS A 245 32.89 30.67 18.34
C LYS A 245 33.85 31.62 17.61
N VAL A 246 34.65 31.11 16.67
CA VAL A 246 35.55 31.94 15.86
C VAL A 246 34.75 32.85 14.93
N GLU A 247 33.72 32.32 14.26
CA GLU A 247 32.86 33.09 13.36
C GLU A 247 32.15 34.24 14.08
N ARG A 248 31.60 34.00 15.28
CA ARG A 248 31.00 35.05 16.12
C ARG A 248 31.99 36.17 16.45
N LYS A 249 33.25 35.84 16.75
CA LYS A 249 34.29 36.85 17.02
C LYS A 249 34.63 37.66 15.77
N ILE A 250 34.71 37.01 14.61
CA ILE A 250 34.92 37.70 13.33
C ILE A 250 33.78 38.70 13.06
N ARG A 251 32.51 38.26 13.20
CA ARG A 251 31.35 39.13 13.01
C ARG A 251 31.36 40.32 13.98
N LYS A 252 31.62 40.08 15.27
CA LYS A 252 31.70 41.18 16.26
C LYS A 252 32.79 42.21 15.92
N ASN A 253 33.92 41.76 15.40
CA ASN A 253 35.00 42.66 14.98
C ASN A 253 34.66 43.41 13.69
N SER A 254 33.92 42.80 12.75
CA SER A 254 33.48 43.49 11.54
C SER A 254 32.42 44.56 11.81
N TYR A 255 31.52 44.34 12.77
CA TYR A 255 30.54 45.37 13.20
C TYR A 255 31.17 46.54 13.96
N LYS A 256 32.34 46.34 14.56
CA LYS A 256 33.07 47.40 15.27
C LYS A 256 34.05 48.17 14.39
N ALA A 257 34.24 47.76 13.13
CA ALA A 257 34.89 48.63 12.17
C ALA A 257 33.96 49.83 11.95
N PRO A 258 34.36 51.06 12.31
CA PRO A 258 33.50 52.22 12.14
C PRO A 258 33.20 52.34 10.65
N THR A 259 31.96 52.06 10.26
CA THR A 259 31.44 52.46 8.97
C THR A 259 31.22 53.97 9.04
N SER A 260 32.32 54.73 9.02
CA SER A 260 32.32 56.17 8.83
C SER A 260 32.04 56.45 7.35
N SER A 261 30.83 56.17 6.89
CA SER A 261 30.19 56.83 5.75
C SER A 261 28.85 56.19 5.42
N THR A 262 27.96 57.01 4.92
CA THR A 262 26.68 56.71 4.26
C THR A 262 25.45 56.66 5.16
N ALA A 263 25.10 57.83 5.65
CA ALA A 263 23.72 58.29 5.61
C ALA A 263 23.11 58.04 4.21
N SER A 264 22.28 56.99 4.15
CA SER A 264 21.02 56.91 3.40
C SER A 264 20.91 57.64 2.06
N LYS A 265 21.26 56.94 0.98
CA LYS A 265 20.40 56.91 -0.21
C LYS A 265 19.82 55.51 -0.29
N LYS A 266 18.53 55.34 0.05
CA LYS A 266 17.81 54.08 -0.17
C LYS A 266 17.75 53.86 -1.68
N CYS A 267 18.79 53.22 -2.22
CA CYS A 267 18.92 52.88 -3.63
C CYS A 267 17.64 52.17 -4.11
N SER A 268 17.10 52.63 -5.24
CA SER A 268 15.93 52.08 -5.95
C SER A 268 15.98 50.55 -6.09
N CYS A 269 17.18 49.97 -6.09
CA CYS A 269 17.45 48.54 -6.05
C CYS A 269 16.75 47.77 -4.91
N TYR A 270 16.49 48.38 -3.75
CA TYR A 270 15.74 47.73 -2.66
C TYR A 270 14.25 47.56 -3.01
N LYS A 271 13.65 48.56 -3.67
CA LYS A 271 12.26 48.48 -4.15
C LYS A 271 12.12 47.38 -5.20
N VAL A 272 13.07 47.31 -6.15
CA VAL A 272 13.10 46.25 -7.18
C VAL A 272 13.23 44.86 -6.56
N LYS A 273 14.12 44.68 -5.58
CA LYS A 273 14.25 43.38 -4.88
C LYS A 273 12.97 42.99 -4.13
N ALA A 274 12.30 43.95 -3.49
CA ALA A 274 11.03 43.69 -2.82
C ALA A 274 9.93 43.26 -3.81
N LEU A 275 9.84 43.92 -4.98
CA LEU A 275 8.91 43.55 -6.04
C LEU A 275 9.21 42.17 -6.62
N LYS A 276 10.48 41.84 -6.89
CA LYS A 276 10.89 40.49 -7.35
C LYS A 276 10.47 39.40 -6.35
N LEU A 277 10.61 39.65 -5.05
CA LEU A 277 10.14 38.71 -4.01
C LEU A 277 8.62 38.58 -3.99
N LYS A 278 7.86 39.67 -4.17
CA LYS A 278 6.40 39.61 -4.29
C LYS A 278 5.97 38.79 -5.51
N LEU A 279 6.62 39.00 -6.67
CA LEU A 279 6.34 38.26 -7.90
C LEU A 279 6.64 36.76 -7.74
N LYS A 280 7.77 36.39 -7.11
CA LYS A 280 8.05 34.99 -6.77
C LYS A 280 6.99 34.36 -5.86
N LYS A 281 6.50 35.11 -4.85
CA LYS A 281 5.42 34.63 -3.98
C LYS A 281 4.10 34.42 -4.74
N LEU A 282 3.75 35.32 -5.65
CA LEU A 282 2.56 35.18 -6.50
C LEU A 282 2.68 34.00 -7.46
N SER A 283 3.86 33.81 -8.06
CA SER A 283 4.14 32.66 -8.92
C SER A 283 3.98 31.32 -8.17
N LYS A 284 4.49 31.21 -6.93
CA LYS A 284 4.29 30.03 -6.09
C LYS A 284 2.80 29.78 -5.80
N LYS A 285 2.05 30.83 -5.43
CA LYS A 285 0.59 30.73 -5.22
C LYS A 285 -0.16 30.26 -6.48
N MET A 286 0.25 30.72 -7.66
CA MET A 286 -0.34 30.27 -8.93
C MET A 286 -0.06 28.79 -9.21
N CYS A 287 1.13 28.29 -8.85
CA CYS A 287 1.46 26.87 -8.95
C CYS A 287 0.57 26.03 -8.02
N ASP A 288 0.42 26.45 -6.76
CA ASP A 288 -0.45 25.77 -5.78
C ASP A 288 -1.92 25.74 -6.24
N LEU A 289 -2.42 26.83 -6.82
CA LEU A 289 -3.76 26.89 -7.39
C LEU A 289 -3.93 25.94 -8.58
N LYS A 290 -2.95 25.88 -9.49
CA LYS A 290 -2.96 24.91 -10.60
C LYS A 290 -2.98 23.47 -10.11
N ALA A 291 -2.21 23.16 -9.06
CA ALA A 291 -2.23 21.83 -8.43
C ALA A 291 -3.61 21.51 -7.82
N LYS A 292 -4.21 22.45 -7.08
CA LYS A 292 -5.58 22.28 -6.53
C LYS A 292 -6.64 22.07 -7.61
N ILE A 293 -6.57 22.84 -8.70
CA ILE A 293 -7.48 22.67 -9.85
C ILE A 293 -7.31 21.28 -10.48
N SER A 294 -6.08 20.79 -10.60
CA SER A 294 -5.81 19.44 -11.13
C SER A 294 -6.42 18.35 -10.25
N VAL A 295 -6.24 18.44 -8.93
CA VAL A 295 -6.87 17.51 -7.95
C VAL A 295 -8.39 17.54 -8.06
N ALA A 296 -9.00 18.73 -8.09
CA ALA A 296 -10.45 18.87 -8.23
C ALA A 296 -10.98 18.27 -9.55
N LYS A 297 -10.28 18.46 -10.68
CA LYS A 297 -10.64 17.84 -11.96
C LYS A 297 -10.63 16.31 -11.88
N ASN A 298 -9.63 15.73 -11.23
CA ASN A 298 -9.52 14.28 -11.04
C ASN A 298 -10.63 13.74 -10.14
N GLU A 299 -10.98 14.46 -9.08
CA GLU A 299 -12.08 14.10 -8.18
C GLU A 299 -13.43 14.11 -8.91
N ILE A 300 -13.73 15.17 -9.69
CA ILE A 300 -14.94 15.25 -10.51
C ILE A 300 -15.01 14.08 -11.49
N LYS A 301 -13.88 13.74 -12.14
CA LYS A 301 -13.80 12.58 -13.06
C LYS A 301 -14.12 11.27 -12.34
N HIS A 302 -13.58 11.09 -11.13
CA HIS A 302 -13.83 9.91 -10.31
C HIS A 302 -15.31 9.82 -9.85
N GLN A 303 -15.89 10.94 -9.41
CA GLN A 303 -17.31 11.01 -9.03
C GLN A 303 -18.24 10.71 -10.23
N LYS A 304 -17.94 11.23 -11.42
CA LYS A 304 -18.67 10.91 -12.66
C LYS A 304 -18.63 9.41 -12.97
N SER A 305 -17.46 8.78 -12.85
CA SER A 305 -17.31 7.33 -13.05
C SER A 305 -18.12 6.51 -12.03
N LYS A 306 -18.08 6.89 -10.74
CA LYS A 306 -18.90 6.28 -9.69
C LYS A 306 -20.39 6.40 -9.99
N ARG A 307 -20.88 7.60 -10.35
CA ARG A 307 -22.28 7.83 -10.73
C ARG A 307 -22.70 6.95 -11.90
N HIS A 308 -21.89 6.89 -12.96
CA HIS A 308 -22.16 6.04 -14.13
C HIS A 308 -22.25 4.56 -13.74
N HIS A 309 -21.38 4.07 -12.85
CA HIS A 309 -21.46 2.70 -12.35
C HIS A 309 -22.78 2.42 -11.61
N TYR A 310 -23.20 3.33 -10.73
CA TYR A 310 -24.47 3.20 -10.00
C TYR A 310 -25.69 3.21 -10.93
N VAL A 311 -25.73 4.11 -11.91
CA VAL A 311 -26.80 4.16 -12.92
C VAL A 311 -26.88 2.85 -13.68
N LYS A 312 -25.75 2.33 -14.20
CA LYS A 312 -25.70 1.06 -14.91
C LYS A 312 -26.14 -0.13 -14.05
N LYS A 313 -25.85 -0.11 -12.75
CA LYS A 313 -26.32 -1.13 -11.80
C LYS A 313 -27.84 -1.05 -11.59
N ALA A 314 -28.38 0.16 -11.44
CA ALA A 314 -29.82 0.40 -11.31
C ALA A 314 -30.58 -0.02 -12.58
N GLU A 315 -30.10 0.35 -13.77
CA GLU A 315 -30.69 -0.07 -15.05
C GLU A 315 -30.78 -1.60 -15.18
N LYS A 316 -29.71 -2.32 -14.81
CA LYS A 316 -29.72 -3.79 -14.78
C LYS A 316 -30.77 -4.35 -13.81
N GLN A 317 -30.97 -3.72 -12.66
CA GLN A 317 -32.00 -4.13 -11.70
C GLN A 317 -33.41 -3.85 -12.24
N ILE A 318 -33.64 -2.68 -12.83
CA ILE A 318 -34.91 -2.32 -13.49
C ILE A 318 -35.22 -3.34 -14.60
N ALA A 319 -34.26 -3.67 -15.47
CA ALA A 319 -34.45 -4.66 -16.52
C ALA A 319 -34.79 -6.06 -15.98
N LYS A 320 -34.18 -6.48 -14.86
CA LYS A 320 -34.53 -7.73 -14.17
C LYS A 320 -35.96 -7.69 -13.63
N LEU A 321 -36.37 -6.58 -13.01
CA LEU A 321 -37.72 -6.41 -12.49
C LEU A 321 -38.77 -6.39 -13.61
N GLN A 322 -38.51 -5.68 -14.70
CA GLN A 322 -39.38 -5.67 -15.89
C GLN A 322 -39.58 -7.07 -16.47
N LYS A 323 -38.53 -7.89 -16.55
CA LYS A 323 -38.64 -9.30 -16.97
C LYS A 323 -39.52 -10.11 -16.02
N LYS A 324 -39.36 -9.93 -14.70
CA LYS A 324 -40.20 -10.60 -13.69
C LYS A 324 -41.66 -10.17 -13.83
N VAL A 325 -41.95 -8.87 -13.91
CA VAL A 325 -43.30 -8.32 -14.11
C VAL A 325 -43.93 -8.87 -15.40
N GLY A 326 -43.18 -8.90 -16.50
CA GLY A 326 -43.63 -9.48 -17.78
C GLY A 326 -43.96 -10.97 -17.68
N SER A 327 -43.17 -11.75 -16.94
CA SER A 327 -43.46 -13.17 -16.69
C SER A 327 -44.73 -13.37 -15.86
N VAL A 328 -44.92 -12.58 -14.80
CA VAL A 328 -46.13 -12.60 -13.97
C VAL A 328 -47.36 -12.20 -14.80
N ALA A 329 -47.26 -11.15 -15.61
CA ALA A 329 -48.34 -10.73 -16.50
C ALA A 329 -48.77 -11.86 -17.47
N LYS A 330 -47.81 -12.60 -18.05
CA LYS A 330 -48.09 -13.79 -18.89
C LYS A 330 -48.80 -14.91 -18.11
N THR A 331 -48.37 -15.18 -16.87
CA THR A 331 -49.05 -16.18 -16.02
C THR A 331 -50.48 -15.78 -15.67
N ILE A 332 -50.73 -14.50 -15.39
CA ILE A 332 -52.08 -13.98 -15.12
C ILE A 332 -52.95 -14.09 -16.37
N ALA A 333 -52.42 -13.75 -17.55
CA ALA A 333 -53.16 -13.85 -18.81
C ALA A 333 -53.56 -15.30 -19.12
N THR A 334 -52.63 -16.25 -19.00
CA THR A 334 -52.91 -17.68 -19.19
C THR A 334 -53.90 -18.22 -18.15
N ALA A 335 -53.80 -17.80 -16.88
CA ALA A 335 -54.77 -18.13 -15.83
C ALA A 335 -56.19 -17.60 -16.14
N LYS A 336 -56.31 -16.39 -16.70
CA LYS A 336 -57.60 -15.83 -17.13
C LYS A 336 -58.22 -16.64 -18.27
N VAL A 337 -57.43 -17.00 -19.29
CA VAL A 337 -57.89 -17.80 -20.44
C VAL A 337 -58.31 -19.20 -20.01
N THR A 338 -57.52 -19.88 -19.19
CA THR A 338 -57.85 -21.22 -18.65
C THR A 338 -59.12 -21.18 -17.79
N LYS A 339 -59.30 -20.16 -16.94
CA LYS A 339 -60.55 -19.96 -16.18
C LYS A 339 -61.77 -19.81 -17.09
N GLN A 340 -61.63 -19.07 -18.20
CA GLN A 340 -62.70 -18.95 -19.20
C GLN A 340 -62.98 -20.27 -19.93
N MET A 341 -61.96 -21.02 -20.34
CA MET A 341 -62.12 -22.33 -20.97
C MET A 341 -62.79 -23.34 -20.03
N ASN A 342 -62.36 -23.39 -18.76
CA ASN A 342 -62.98 -24.25 -17.76
C ASN A 342 -64.45 -23.89 -17.53
N LYS A 343 -64.80 -22.60 -17.51
CA LYS A 343 -66.20 -22.14 -17.43
C LYS A 343 -67.03 -22.58 -18.66
N LYS A 344 -66.45 -22.55 -19.87
CA LYS A 344 -67.11 -23.05 -21.09
C LYS A 344 -67.28 -24.57 -21.05
N ASN A 345 -66.25 -25.32 -20.66
CA ASN A 345 -66.29 -26.77 -20.54
C ASN A 345 -67.32 -27.23 -19.50
N ALA A 346 -67.38 -26.57 -18.34
CA ALA A 346 -68.40 -26.86 -17.31
C ALA A 346 -69.83 -26.70 -17.86
N LYS A 347 -70.11 -25.66 -18.64
CA LYS A 347 -71.42 -25.48 -19.30
C LYS A 347 -71.73 -26.59 -20.31
N VAL A 348 -70.73 -27.06 -21.07
CA VAL A 348 -70.90 -28.16 -22.03
C VAL A 348 -71.18 -29.47 -21.29
N VAL A 349 -70.47 -29.74 -20.19
CA VAL A 349 -70.71 -30.93 -19.35
C VAL A 349 -72.11 -30.89 -18.75
N ALA A 350 -72.53 -29.75 -18.19
CA ALA A 350 -73.88 -29.55 -17.64
C ALA A 350 -74.98 -29.84 -18.69
N LYS A 351 -74.85 -29.27 -19.90
CA LYS A 351 -75.77 -29.56 -21.02
C LYS A 351 -75.77 -31.04 -21.42
N LYS A 352 -74.61 -31.72 -21.40
CA LYS A 352 -74.52 -33.17 -21.68
C LYS A 352 -75.22 -34.00 -20.60
N SER A 353 -75.08 -33.63 -19.32
CA SER A 353 -75.80 -34.30 -18.23
C SER A 353 -77.32 -34.08 -18.33
N GLU A 354 -77.78 -32.87 -18.62
CA GLU A 354 -79.20 -32.58 -18.85
C GLU A 354 -79.78 -33.44 -19.99
N LYS A 355 -79.08 -33.52 -21.13
CA LYS A 355 -79.50 -34.39 -22.24
C LYS A 355 -79.57 -35.87 -21.86
N LYS A 356 -78.66 -36.36 -21.01
CA LYS A 356 -78.71 -37.74 -20.51
C LYS A 356 -79.92 -37.97 -19.62
N VAL A 357 -80.24 -37.04 -18.72
CA VAL A 357 -81.42 -37.12 -17.84
C VAL A 357 -82.72 -37.16 -18.66
N VAL A 358 -82.87 -36.28 -19.66
CA VAL A 358 -84.03 -36.28 -20.57
C VAL A 358 -84.16 -37.60 -21.33
N LYS A 359 -83.03 -38.18 -21.76
CA LYS A 359 -83.03 -39.46 -22.49
C LYS A 359 -83.41 -40.66 -21.60
N ILE A 360 -83.11 -40.60 -20.31
CA ILE A 360 -83.54 -41.60 -19.32
C ILE A 360 -85.03 -41.46 -19.03
N LEU A 361 -85.55 -40.22 -18.89
CA LEU A 361 -86.97 -39.96 -18.65
C LEU A 361 -87.87 -40.40 -19.82
N LYS A 362 -87.42 -40.27 -21.08
CA LYS A 362 -88.17 -40.75 -22.26
C LYS A 362 -88.18 -42.27 -22.46
N LYS A 363 -87.43 -43.02 -21.65
CA LYS A 363 -87.36 -44.49 -21.69
C LYS A 363 -88.19 -45.18 -20.60
N LYS A 364 -88.77 -44.40 -19.69
CA LYS A 364 -89.88 -44.81 -18.83
C LYS A 364 -91.17 -44.37 -19.50
#